data_AF-A0A6M2D5X9-F1
#
_entry.id   AF-A0A6M2D5X9-F1
#
_cell.length_a   1.000
_cell.length_b   1.000
_cell.length_c   1.000
_cell.angle_alpha   90.00
_cell.angle_beta   90.00
_cell.angle_gamma   90.00
#
_symmetry.space_group_name_H-M   'P 1'
#
loop_
_entity.id
_entity.type
_entity.pdbx_description
1 polymer ?
#
loop_
_entity_poly.entity_id
_entity_poly.type
_entity_poly.pdbx_seq_one_letter_code
_entity_poly.pdbx_strand_id
1 'polypeptide(L)'
;TAMVPLRLYSRAAIRAYETGNIAPEAARILQTRKYTGSHYLSWFPAHMGKDVHPQQPNLNEMAHDRARELTRRDDQSATEELGPDVQFNDPLLTFHEITSHYRHNRSRYPLPHSKLERAQEVAFRMLQTRSYPSRGRLSHYNSDINSQCPDCTEVYCSLAHMLWQCPA
;
A
#
# COMPACT_ATOMS: atom_id res chain seq x y z
N THR A 1 32.78 -22.32 25.87
CA THR A 1 31.84 -22.75 24.81
C THR A 1 31.82 -21.66 23.76
N ALA A 2 32.16 -21.95 22.49
CA ALA A 2 32.13 -20.95 21.44
C ALA A 2 30.67 -20.54 21.14
N MET A 3 30.42 -19.23 21.08
CA MET A 3 29.11 -18.68 20.72
C MET A 3 28.88 -18.81 19.21
N VAL A 4 27.71 -19.31 18.81
CA VAL A 4 27.39 -19.51 17.38
C VAL A 4 26.50 -18.37 16.88
N PRO A 5 26.89 -17.62 15.83
CA PRO A 5 26.06 -16.56 15.26
C PRO A 5 24.82 -17.14 14.58
N LEU A 6 23.66 -16.57 14.91
CA LEU A 6 22.45 -16.67 14.10
C LEU A 6 22.38 -15.44 13.20
N ARG A 7 22.38 -15.67 11.88
CA ARG A 7 22.34 -14.59 10.89
C ARG A 7 20.91 -14.38 10.42
N LEU A 8 20.45 -13.13 10.46
CA LEU A 8 19.14 -12.74 9.97
C LEU A 8 19.26 -11.53 9.05
N TYR A 9 18.41 -11.49 8.03
CA TYR A 9 18.35 -10.37 7.11
C TYR A 9 17.39 -9.25 7.55
N SER A 10 16.45 -9.54 8.46
CA SER A 10 15.51 -8.56 9.01
C SER A 10 16.15 -7.75 10.14
N ARG A 11 16.56 -6.51 9.84
CA ARG A 11 16.98 -5.53 10.87
C ARG A 11 15.88 -5.25 11.89
N ALA A 12 14.63 -5.22 11.43
CA ALA A 12 13.48 -4.97 12.29
C ALA A 12 13.33 -6.07 13.36
N ALA A 13 13.48 -7.34 12.97
CA ALA A 13 13.40 -8.46 13.90
C ALA A 13 14.53 -8.43 14.95
N ILE A 14 15.76 -8.08 14.54
CA ILE A 14 16.90 -7.95 15.47
C ILE A 14 16.61 -6.85 16.49
N ARG A 15 16.17 -5.67 16.04
CA ARG A 15 15.84 -4.54 16.94
C ARG A 15 14.66 -4.84 17.87
N ALA A 16 13.64 -5.53 17.36
CA ALA A 16 12.50 -5.97 18.17
C ALA A 16 12.94 -6.94 19.27
N TYR A 17 13.86 -7.85 18.95
CA TYR A 17 14.45 -8.76 19.94
C TYR A 17 15.32 -8.02 20.96
N GLU A 18 16.19 -7.12 20.50
CA GLU A 18 17.08 -6.32 21.37
C GLU A 18 16.30 -5.43 22.36
N THR A 19 15.17 -4.87 21.92
CA THR A 19 14.33 -4.02 22.77
C THR A 19 13.27 -4.80 23.57
N GLY A 20 13.19 -6.13 23.39
CA GLY A 20 12.17 -6.97 24.02
C GLY A 20 10.76 -6.77 23.48
N ASN A 21 10.58 -5.96 22.43
CA ASN A 21 9.30 -5.73 21.78
C ASN A 21 8.98 -6.83 20.75
N ILE A 22 8.78 -8.04 21.24
CA ILE A 22 8.54 -9.24 20.45
C ILE A 22 7.05 -9.58 20.49
N ALA A 23 6.45 -9.91 19.35
CA ALA A 23 5.05 -10.37 19.29
C ALA A 23 4.83 -11.60 20.20
N PRO A 24 3.67 -11.73 20.87
CA PRO A 24 3.39 -12.83 21.80
C PRO A 24 3.63 -14.23 21.19
N GLU A 25 3.30 -14.40 19.92
CA GLU A 25 3.47 -15.64 19.17
C GLU A 25 4.95 -15.98 18.99
N ALA A 26 5.76 -14.99 18.63
CA ALA A 26 7.20 -15.14 18.47
C ALA A 26 7.88 -15.40 19.83
N ALA A 27 7.47 -14.70 20.88
CA ALA A 27 7.95 -14.93 22.24
C ALA A 27 7.63 -16.36 22.71
N ARG A 28 6.41 -16.85 22.47
CA ARG A 28 6.00 -18.22 22.77
C ARG A 28 6.87 -19.24 22.05
N ILE A 29 7.18 -19.03 20.76
CA ILE A 29 8.06 -19.93 19.99
C ILE A 29 9.47 -19.97 20.61
N LEU A 30 10.03 -18.80 20.92
CA LEU A 30 11.37 -18.69 21.52
C LEU A 30 11.45 -19.36 22.90
N GLN A 31 10.39 -19.29 23.70
CA GLN A 31 10.33 -19.92 25.02
C GLN A 31 10.09 -21.45 24.94
N THR A 32 9.29 -21.89 23.97
CA THR A 32 8.91 -23.31 23.84
C THR A 32 10.05 -24.14 23.27
N ARG A 33 10.87 -23.56 22.37
CA ARG A 33 11.99 -24.27 21.75
C ARG A 33 13.22 -24.22 22.64
N LYS A 34 13.68 -25.39 23.08
CA LYS A 34 14.98 -25.52 23.77
C LYS A 34 16.09 -25.53 22.72
N TYR A 35 16.92 -24.50 22.72
CA TYR A 35 18.14 -24.46 21.93
C TYR A 35 19.33 -24.89 22.80
N THR A 36 20.23 -25.70 22.24
CA THR A 36 21.46 -26.11 22.93
C THR A 36 22.57 -25.12 22.63
N GLY A 37 23.22 -24.62 23.68
CA GLY A 37 24.34 -23.68 23.55
C GLY A 37 23.94 -22.21 23.63
N SER A 38 24.93 -21.34 23.44
CA SER A 38 24.76 -19.88 23.49
C SER A 38 24.87 -19.31 22.08
N HIS A 39 23.87 -18.51 21.70
CA HIS A 39 23.74 -17.90 20.39
C HIS A 39 23.67 -16.38 20.51
N TYR A 40 24.12 -15.68 19.47
CA TYR A 40 23.90 -14.24 19.32
C TYR A 40 23.30 -13.96 17.94
N LEU A 41 22.46 -12.93 17.87
CA LEU A 41 21.88 -12.47 16.61
C LEU A 41 22.88 -11.54 15.91
N SER A 42 23.05 -11.72 14.61
CA SER A 42 23.86 -10.86 13.77
C SER A 42 23.09 -10.52 12.50
N TRP A 43 23.14 -9.25 12.11
CA TRP A 43 22.53 -8.83 10.85
C TRP A 43 23.43 -9.19 9.67
N PHE A 44 22.82 -9.69 8.61
CA PHE A 44 23.50 -9.96 7.34
C PHE A 44 22.63 -9.47 6.18
N PRO A 45 23.18 -8.78 5.15
CA PRO A 45 22.37 -8.23 4.07
C PRO A 45 21.60 -9.32 3.30
N ALA A 46 20.37 -9.01 2.89
CA ALA A 46 19.56 -9.91 2.05
C ALA A 46 20.07 -9.95 0.60
N HIS A 47 19.84 -11.06 -0.09
CA HIS A 47 19.97 -11.19 -1.56
C HIS A 47 21.36 -10.90 -2.12
N MET A 48 22.40 -11.15 -1.32
CA MET A 48 23.80 -11.03 -1.76
C MET A 48 24.29 -12.26 -2.55
N GLY A 49 23.39 -13.23 -2.81
CA GLY A 49 23.74 -14.49 -3.45
C GLY A 49 24.30 -15.51 -2.46
N LYS A 50 24.59 -16.73 -2.97
CA LYS A 50 25.05 -17.86 -2.15
C LYS A 50 26.55 -17.77 -1.81
N ASP A 51 27.32 -17.10 -2.67
CA ASP A 51 28.79 -17.11 -2.67
C ASP A 51 29.42 -15.80 -2.16
N VAL A 52 28.76 -15.11 -1.22
CA VAL A 52 29.25 -13.83 -0.66
C VAL A 52 30.62 -13.97 -0.01
N HIS A 53 30.92 -15.15 0.52
CA HIS A 53 32.23 -15.46 1.09
C HIS A 53 32.61 -16.91 0.78
N PRO A 54 33.82 -17.18 0.24
CA PRO A 54 34.23 -18.52 -0.18
C PRO A 54 34.21 -19.58 0.93
N GLN A 55 34.41 -19.13 2.18
CA GLN A 55 34.48 -20.01 3.36
C GLN A 55 33.19 -19.97 4.19
N GLN A 56 32.22 -19.13 3.81
CA GLN A 56 31.02 -18.95 4.61
C GLN A 56 29.77 -18.78 3.74
N PRO A 57 29.00 -19.85 3.53
CA PRO A 57 27.80 -19.80 2.70
C PRO A 57 26.74 -18.89 3.32
N ASN A 58 26.04 -18.15 2.46
CA ASN A 58 24.92 -17.32 2.89
C ASN A 58 23.67 -18.19 3.13
N LEU A 59 23.49 -18.64 4.37
CA LEU A 59 22.34 -19.45 4.78
C LEU A 59 21.02 -18.67 4.77
N ASN A 60 21.03 -17.34 4.65
CA ASN A 60 19.80 -16.54 4.57
C ASN A 60 19.04 -16.79 3.28
N GLU A 61 19.72 -17.00 2.15
CA GLU A 61 19.03 -17.34 0.88
C GLU A 61 18.30 -18.68 1.03
N MET A 62 18.96 -19.69 1.61
CA MET A 62 18.33 -21.00 1.84
C MET A 62 17.15 -20.91 2.80
N ALA A 63 17.26 -20.10 3.86
CA ALA A 63 16.17 -19.87 4.79
C ALA A 63 15.00 -19.14 4.11
N HIS A 64 15.30 -18.17 3.25
CA HIS A 64 14.31 -17.44 2.45
C HIS A 64 13.59 -18.34 1.46
N ASP A 65 14.33 -19.15 0.69
CA ASP A 65 13.78 -20.11 -0.25
C ASP A 65 12.85 -21.11 0.45
N ARG A 66 13.28 -21.67 1.58
CA ARG A 66 12.45 -22.58 2.39
C ARG A 66 11.22 -21.90 2.97
N ALA A 67 11.35 -20.66 3.45
CA ALA A 67 10.19 -19.92 3.95
C ALA A 67 9.17 -19.70 2.83
N ARG A 68 9.61 -19.31 1.62
CA ARG A 68 8.73 -19.17 0.45
C ARG A 68 8.09 -20.48 0.03
N GLU A 69 8.82 -21.58 0.10
CA GLU A 69 8.29 -22.92 -0.16
C GLU A 69 7.21 -23.30 0.87
N LEU A 70 7.43 -23.02 2.15
CA LEU A 70 6.43 -23.26 3.21
C LEU A 70 5.19 -22.37 3.06
N THR A 71 5.34 -21.13 2.58
CA THR A 71 4.19 -20.26 2.25
C THR A 71 3.43 -20.77 1.01
N ARG A 72 4.05 -21.59 0.16
CA ARG A 72 3.47 -22.08 -1.10
C ARG A 72 2.88 -23.49 -1.05
N ARG A 73 2.66 -24.07 0.14
CA ARG A 73 2.13 -25.44 0.25
C ARG A 73 0.70 -25.49 0.76
N ASP A 74 -0.17 -25.87 -0.18
CA ASP A 74 -1.41 -26.65 -0.08
C ASP A 74 -2.73 -25.95 0.29
N ASP A 75 -3.26 -25.23 -0.71
CA ASP A 75 -4.68 -24.95 -0.87
C ASP A 75 -5.42 -26.21 -1.36
N GLN A 76 -5.55 -27.22 -0.50
CA GLN A 76 -6.52 -28.31 -0.69
C GLN A 76 -7.44 -28.52 0.52
N SER A 77 -7.25 -27.78 1.61
CA SER A 77 -8.14 -27.85 2.78
C SER A 77 -8.39 -26.50 3.47
N ALA A 78 -7.86 -25.39 2.93
CA ALA A 78 -8.13 -24.03 3.42
C ALA A 78 -9.05 -23.24 2.48
N THR A 79 -9.61 -23.89 1.46
CA THR A 79 -10.47 -23.30 0.43
C THR A 79 -11.95 -23.18 0.85
N GLU A 80 -12.26 -23.16 2.15
CA GLU A 80 -13.64 -22.94 2.62
C GLU A 80 -13.83 -21.71 3.52
N GLU A 81 -12.78 -21.12 4.13
CA GLU A 81 -12.98 -19.99 5.06
C GLU A 81 -12.18 -18.72 4.77
N LEU A 82 -11.17 -18.74 3.90
CA LEU A 82 -10.45 -17.53 3.51
C LEU A 82 -10.82 -17.15 2.09
N GLY A 83 -11.72 -16.16 1.98
CA GLY A 83 -12.16 -15.60 0.70
C GLY A 83 -10.99 -15.16 -0.18
N PRO A 84 -11.22 -15.02 -1.49
CA PRO A 84 -10.19 -15.01 -2.55
C PRO A 84 -9.21 -13.81 -2.58
N ASP A 85 -9.10 -13.01 -1.52
CA ASP A 85 -8.44 -11.70 -1.55
C ASP A 85 -7.47 -11.43 -0.40
N VAL A 86 -6.87 -12.46 0.20
CA VAL A 86 -5.75 -12.24 1.13
C VAL A 86 -4.46 -12.03 0.32
N GLN A 87 -4.32 -10.84 -0.26
CA GLN A 87 -3.03 -10.37 -0.77
C GLN A 87 -2.06 -10.19 0.40
N PHE A 88 -1.03 -11.03 0.45
CA PHE A 88 0.13 -10.83 1.34
C PHE A 88 0.93 -9.63 0.86
N ASN A 89 0.49 -8.43 1.22
CA ASN A 89 1.23 -7.20 0.98
C ASN A 89 2.39 -7.07 1.97
N ASP A 90 3.54 -6.58 1.49
CA ASP A 90 4.66 -6.24 2.36
C ASP A 90 4.20 -5.29 3.48
N PRO A 91 4.68 -5.48 4.73
CA PRO A 91 4.28 -4.62 5.82
C PRO A 91 4.72 -3.18 5.54
N LEU A 92 3.82 -2.22 5.77
CA LEU A 92 4.12 -0.79 5.69
C LEU A 92 4.81 -0.37 7.00
N LEU A 93 6.11 -0.05 6.94
CA LEU A 93 6.94 0.12 8.14
C LEU A 93 7.25 1.58 8.46
N THR A 94 7.17 2.47 7.47
CA THR A 94 7.45 3.89 7.62
C THR A 94 6.18 4.74 7.59
N PHE A 95 6.22 5.90 8.24
CA PHE A 95 5.12 6.88 8.15
C PHE A 95 4.77 7.25 6.70
N HIS A 96 5.80 7.39 5.85
CA HIS A 96 5.60 7.68 4.42
C HIS A 96 4.88 6.53 3.71
N GLU A 97 5.26 5.28 3.93
CA GLU A 97 4.60 4.11 3.34
C GLU A 97 3.15 4.01 3.78
N ILE A 98 2.88 4.14 5.08
CA ILE A 98 1.52 4.08 5.64
C ILE A 98 0.64 5.17 5.02
N THR A 99 1.10 6.43 5.05
CA THR A 99 0.32 7.56 4.53
C THR A 99 0.14 7.48 3.02
N SER A 100 1.18 7.10 2.27
CA SER A 100 1.10 6.89 0.83
C SER A 100 0.14 5.76 0.48
N HIS A 101 0.20 4.61 1.15
CA HIS A 101 -0.73 3.50 0.91
C HIS A 101 -2.19 3.95 1.08
N TYR A 102 -2.54 4.56 2.21
CA TYR A 102 -3.91 5.03 2.42
C TYR A 102 -4.30 6.19 1.50
N ARG A 103 -3.34 7.02 1.05
CA ARG A 103 -3.60 8.09 0.08
C ARG A 103 -3.92 7.52 -1.30
N HIS A 104 -3.12 6.56 -1.79
CA HIS A 104 -3.32 5.94 -3.10
C HIS A 104 -4.59 5.08 -3.12
N ASN A 105 -4.86 4.32 -2.05
CA ASN A 105 -6.10 3.54 -1.94
C ASN A 105 -7.37 4.41 -1.95
N ARG A 106 -7.30 5.63 -1.42
CA ARG A 106 -8.42 6.59 -1.46
C ARG A 106 -8.48 7.38 -2.77
N SER A 107 -7.48 7.26 -3.64
CA SER A 107 -7.40 8.01 -4.88
C SER A 107 -8.26 7.36 -5.95
N ARG A 108 -9.46 7.90 -6.18
CA ARG A 108 -10.38 7.39 -7.23
C ARG A 108 -9.89 7.65 -8.66
N TYR A 109 -9.15 8.74 -8.90
CA TYR A 109 -8.64 9.07 -10.23
C TYR A 109 -7.13 9.34 -10.15
N PRO A 110 -6.37 9.05 -11.23
CA PRO A 110 -4.92 9.20 -11.26
C PRO A 110 -4.47 10.64 -11.05
N LEU A 111 -3.17 10.85 -10.83
CA LEU A 111 -2.57 12.18 -10.82
C LEU A 111 -2.75 12.88 -12.19
N PRO A 112 -2.83 14.22 -12.23
CA PRO A 112 -2.88 14.96 -13.50
C PRO A 112 -1.63 14.69 -14.36
N HIS A 113 -1.79 14.79 -15.68
CA HIS A 113 -0.67 14.63 -16.60
C HIS A 113 0.30 15.82 -16.47
N SER A 114 1.62 15.56 -16.51
CA SER A 114 2.68 16.55 -16.31
C SER A 114 2.74 17.70 -17.33
N LYS A 115 1.93 17.63 -18.39
CA LYS A 115 1.81 18.66 -19.43
C LYS A 115 0.65 19.63 -19.18
N LEU A 116 -0.19 19.35 -18.19
CA LEU A 116 -1.28 20.25 -17.82
C LEU A 116 -0.74 21.37 -16.95
N GLU A 117 -1.13 22.60 -17.27
CA GLU A 117 -0.93 23.71 -16.35
C GLU A 117 -1.81 23.55 -15.12
N ARG A 118 -1.41 24.19 -14.01
CA ARG A 118 -2.11 24.08 -12.73
C ARG A 118 -3.62 24.35 -12.84
N ALA A 119 -4.02 25.35 -13.62
CA ALA A 119 -5.43 25.68 -13.84
C ALA A 119 -6.18 24.55 -14.58
N GLN A 120 -5.55 23.96 -15.59
CA GLN A 120 -6.10 22.84 -16.35
C GLN A 120 -6.23 21.57 -15.50
N GLU A 121 -5.25 21.29 -14.64
CA GLU A 121 -5.31 20.17 -13.70
C GLU A 121 -6.51 20.29 -12.76
N VAL A 122 -6.75 21.50 -12.22
CA VAL A 122 -7.86 21.79 -11.32
C VAL A 122 -9.18 21.63 -12.07
N ALA A 123 -9.32 22.26 -13.24
CA ALA A 123 -10.50 22.11 -14.09
C ALA A 123 -10.79 20.64 -14.41
N PHE A 124 -9.77 19.88 -14.83
CA PHE A 124 -9.90 18.46 -15.13
C PHE A 124 -10.35 17.64 -13.92
N ARG A 125 -9.78 17.89 -12.73
CA ARG A 125 -10.23 17.23 -11.49
C ARG A 125 -11.68 17.55 -11.17
N MET A 126 -12.10 18.80 -11.38
CA MET A 126 -13.48 19.22 -11.15
C MET A 126 -14.44 18.57 -12.14
N LEU A 127 -14.05 18.39 -13.40
CA LEU A 127 -14.81 17.64 -14.40
C LEU A 127 -14.94 16.16 -13.99
N GLN A 128 -13.84 15.50 -13.62
CA GLN A 128 -13.82 14.09 -13.17
C GLN A 128 -14.74 13.85 -11.97
N THR A 129 -14.73 14.76 -11.00
CA THR A 129 -15.53 14.69 -9.78
C THR A 129 -16.93 15.29 -9.91
N ARG A 130 -17.32 15.73 -11.12
CA ARG A 130 -18.58 16.43 -11.41
C ARG A 130 -18.82 17.64 -10.50
N SER A 131 -17.76 18.33 -10.09
CA SER A 131 -17.82 19.55 -9.26
C SER A 131 -17.55 20.83 -10.05
N TYR A 132 -17.27 20.74 -11.36
CA TYR A 132 -17.06 21.91 -12.22
C TYR A 132 -18.25 22.88 -12.13
N PRO A 133 -18.02 24.20 -12.10
CA PRO A 133 -19.09 25.18 -11.97
C PRO A 133 -20.07 25.10 -13.14
N SER A 134 -21.37 25.01 -12.81
CA SER A 134 -22.46 25.16 -13.76
C SER A 134 -23.46 26.15 -13.20
N ARG A 135 -24.28 26.77 -14.05
CA ARG A 135 -25.26 27.77 -13.59
C ARG A 135 -26.21 27.19 -12.55
N GLY A 136 -26.73 25.98 -12.79
CA GLY A 136 -27.58 25.26 -11.84
C GLY A 136 -26.88 24.95 -10.51
N ARG A 137 -25.56 24.71 -10.52
CA ARG A 137 -24.81 24.54 -9.26
C ARG A 137 -24.57 25.86 -8.55
N LEU A 138 -24.21 26.90 -9.29
CA LEU A 138 -23.89 28.22 -8.72
C LEU A 138 -25.11 28.93 -8.14
N SER A 139 -26.30 28.72 -8.71
CA SER A 139 -27.56 29.27 -8.18
C SER A 139 -27.90 28.77 -6.76
N HIS A 140 -27.34 27.64 -6.32
CA HIS A 140 -27.49 27.18 -4.93
C HIS A 140 -26.67 27.99 -3.93
N TYR A 141 -25.59 28.65 -4.38
CA TYR A 141 -24.70 29.43 -3.52
C TYR A 141 -24.97 30.93 -3.60
N ASN A 142 -25.51 31.40 -4.73
CA ASN A 142 -25.83 32.80 -4.95
C ASN A 142 -27.20 32.94 -5.63
N SER A 143 -28.13 33.62 -4.97
CA SER A 143 -29.50 33.87 -5.46
C SER A 143 -29.55 34.74 -6.71
N ASP A 144 -28.52 35.53 -6.98
CA ASP A 144 -28.47 36.42 -8.15
C ASP A 144 -28.20 35.66 -9.45
N ILE A 145 -27.75 34.40 -9.35
CA ILE A 145 -27.42 33.56 -10.49
C ILE A 145 -28.65 32.75 -10.91
N ASN A 146 -29.20 33.07 -12.08
CA ASN A 146 -30.28 32.26 -12.68
C ASN A 146 -29.74 30.87 -13.11
N SER A 147 -30.39 29.81 -12.63
CA SER A 147 -30.07 28.40 -12.93
C SER A 147 -30.38 27.99 -14.37
N GLN A 148 -31.23 28.74 -15.07
CA GLN A 148 -31.71 28.43 -16.41
C GLN A 148 -30.61 28.52 -17.46
N CYS A 149 -30.77 27.76 -18.54
CA CYS A 149 -29.92 27.85 -19.72
C CYS A 149 -30.23 29.13 -20.50
N PRO A 150 -29.21 29.87 -21.00
CA PRO A 150 -29.44 31.04 -21.84
C PRO A 150 -29.91 30.70 -23.27
N ASP A 151 -29.60 29.49 -23.76
CA ASP A 151 -29.78 29.12 -25.17
C ASP A 151 -31.01 28.25 -25.41
N CYS A 152 -31.62 27.69 -24.35
CA CYS A 152 -32.81 26.84 -24.45
C CYS A 152 -33.72 27.00 -23.22
N THR A 153 -34.83 26.26 -23.17
CA THR A 153 -35.84 26.35 -22.10
C THR A 153 -35.53 25.52 -20.84
N GLU A 154 -34.31 24.95 -20.74
CA GLU A 154 -33.92 24.12 -19.59
C GLU A 154 -33.83 24.95 -18.30
N VAL A 155 -34.52 24.48 -17.26
CA VAL A 155 -34.64 25.22 -15.99
C VAL A 155 -33.39 25.05 -15.12
N TYR A 156 -32.72 23.90 -15.24
CA TYR A 156 -31.50 23.60 -14.50
C TYR A 156 -30.34 23.30 -15.45
N CYS A 157 -29.52 24.33 -15.70
CA CYS A 157 -28.34 24.21 -16.55
C CYS A 157 -27.20 23.51 -15.78
N SER A 158 -27.22 22.17 -15.87
CA SER A 158 -26.21 21.28 -15.32
C SER A 158 -24.91 21.34 -16.13
N LEU A 159 -23.82 20.79 -15.59
CA LEU A 159 -22.56 20.67 -16.34
C LEU A 159 -22.74 19.86 -17.63
N ALA A 160 -23.51 18.77 -17.61
CA ALA A 160 -23.75 17.96 -18.80
C ALA A 160 -24.58 18.74 -19.85
N HIS A 161 -25.52 19.57 -19.39
CA HIS A 161 -26.27 20.47 -20.24
C HIS A 161 -25.35 21.46 -20.97
N MET A 162 -24.44 22.11 -20.24
CA MET A 162 -23.47 23.05 -20.83
C MET A 162 -22.51 22.40 -21.83
N LEU A 163 -22.20 21.11 -21.68
CA LEU A 163 -21.20 20.43 -22.51
C LEU A 163 -21.78 19.80 -23.78
N TRP A 164 -22.91 19.10 -23.69
CA TRP A 164 -23.42 18.33 -24.84
C TRP A 164 -24.92 18.01 -24.82
N GLN A 165 -25.68 18.30 -23.74
CA GLN A 165 -27.12 18.02 -23.73
C GLN A 165 -27.99 19.21 -24.15
N CYS A 166 -27.39 20.38 -24.36
CA CYS A 166 -28.13 21.52 -24.88
C CYS A 166 -28.58 21.25 -26.33
N PRO A 167 -29.86 21.46 -26.67
CA PRO A 167 -30.38 21.23 -28.02
C PRO A 167 -30.19 22.42 -28.98
N ALA A 168 -29.62 23.53 -28.49
CA ALA A 168 -29.39 24.75 -29.26
C ALA A 168 -28.31 24.58 -30.35
#